data_AF-A0A2E0KPC3-F1
#
_entry.id   AF-A0A2E0KPC3-F1
#
_cell.length_a   1.000
_cell.length_b   1.000
_cell.length_c   1.000
_cell.angle_alpha   90.00
_cell.angle_beta   90.00
_cell.angle_gamma   90.00
#
_symmetry.space_group_name_H-M   'P 1'
#
loop_
_entity.id
_entity.type
_entity.pdbx_description
1 polymer ?
#
loop_
_entity_poly.entity_id
_entity_poly.type
_entity_poly.pdbx_seq_one_letter_code
_entity_poly.pdbx_strand_id
1 'polypeptide(L)'
;MRKLTKKERFQEKVLSKFHIYNSIFSTLPYENIADIGQLLPLFNDVCNDGYKKNKDPKSIVNEFFEKYCSNLSEEDKISLLFNFIQYVERQVVLFDAIEDAAFSEINNMDGVGTLRNLKESVESSNKKVELKKYLKRFKIRPVLTAHPTQFYPGSVLGIITDLSTAVKSNDLTKIKNLLSQLGITPFFKTKKPTPYDEAVSLSWYLENVFYSSIGNIFKYIKSNIFNNDFEYYDLVSLGFWPGGDRDGNPFVTTDITLKTSQKLRSDIIKNYYRDIRDLRRRLTFKGIEDVIIKIEDDLYRSIFETHKKPRISLEDLLEKLELIRNEIIEKHNSLYLDKLDNFIDKIKIFGYHFATLDIRQDSRVHSKVFYEIFKKALKNKFPKDYANLKESDKIKVLDKIQNIELSGDDFNDTIVKNTIESIIAMKTIQKNNGEKACHRYIISNNQSAINILEVFSMFKLCGWNNLTIDIVPLFETIDDLNVCKGVMETVYNNKKYRNHLELRGNVQTIMLGFSDGTKDGGYLTANWSILKAKESLTKISRKYDIKVIFFDGRGGPPARGGGNTYQFYSALGNLVESEQIQLTVQGQTISSNFGT
;
A
#
# COMPACT_ATOMS: atom_id res chain seq x y z
N MET A 1 -3.23 -20.85 -37.66
CA MET A 1 -1.93 -20.75 -36.98
C MET A 1 -2.07 -21.28 -35.55
N ARG A 2 -1.10 -22.09 -35.08
CA ARG A 2 -1.07 -22.60 -33.70
C ARG A 2 -0.97 -21.43 -32.71
N LYS A 3 -1.79 -21.42 -31.66
CA LYS A 3 -1.65 -20.44 -30.57
C LYS A 3 -0.35 -20.72 -29.82
N LEU A 4 0.51 -19.72 -29.70
CA LEU A 4 1.75 -19.79 -28.93
C LEU A 4 1.45 -20.02 -27.44
N THR A 5 2.24 -20.88 -26.82
CA THR A 5 2.28 -21.08 -25.36
C THR A 5 2.77 -19.81 -24.65
N LYS A 6 2.52 -19.67 -23.33
CA LYS A 6 3.04 -18.53 -22.55
C LYS A 6 4.56 -18.42 -22.67
N LYS A 7 5.28 -19.55 -22.68
CA LYS A 7 6.74 -19.59 -22.81
C LYS A 7 7.19 -19.08 -24.19
N GLU A 8 6.56 -19.53 -25.27
CA GLU A 8 6.87 -19.06 -26.63
C GLU A 8 6.58 -17.55 -26.77
N ARG A 9 5.44 -17.07 -26.26
CA ARG A 9 5.14 -15.62 -26.25
C ARG A 9 6.15 -14.81 -25.46
N PHE A 10 6.58 -15.30 -24.30
CA PHE A 10 7.61 -14.65 -23.49
C PHE A 10 8.97 -14.60 -24.22
N GLN A 11 9.36 -15.70 -24.88
CA GLN A 11 10.57 -15.74 -25.69
C GLN A 11 10.54 -14.70 -26.81
N GLU A 12 9.46 -14.64 -27.58
CA GLU A 12 9.33 -13.72 -28.72
C GLU A 12 9.17 -12.25 -28.29
N LYS A 13 8.35 -11.98 -27.27
CA LYS A 13 7.91 -10.62 -26.93
C LYS A 13 8.80 -9.94 -25.88
N VAL A 14 9.43 -10.71 -25.00
CA VAL A 14 10.30 -10.20 -23.95
C VAL A 14 11.75 -10.50 -24.25
N LEU A 15 12.15 -11.77 -24.30
CA LEU A 15 13.57 -12.11 -24.41
C LEU A 15 14.20 -11.60 -25.69
N SER A 16 13.57 -11.78 -26.85
CA SER A 16 14.10 -11.26 -28.12
C SER A 16 14.25 -9.74 -28.12
N LYS A 17 13.25 -9.00 -27.61
CA LYS A 17 13.32 -7.53 -27.50
C LYS A 17 14.38 -7.09 -26.50
N PHE A 18 14.48 -7.79 -25.36
CA PHE A 18 15.51 -7.54 -24.37
C PHE A 18 16.90 -7.70 -24.97
N HIS A 19 17.16 -8.78 -25.71
CA HIS A 19 18.45 -8.96 -26.38
C HIS A 19 18.75 -7.82 -27.37
N ILE A 20 17.78 -7.42 -28.21
CA ILE A 20 17.96 -6.32 -29.17
C ILE A 20 18.31 -5.02 -28.44
N TYR A 21 17.50 -4.62 -27.46
CA TYR A 21 17.71 -3.35 -26.76
C TYR A 21 18.91 -3.38 -25.83
N ASN A 22 19.25 -4.53 -25.25
CA ASN A 22 20.45 -4.72 -24.46
C ASN A 22 21.70 -4.60 -25.33
N SER A 23 21.69 -5.13 -26.56
CA SER A 23 22.78 -4.92 -27.52
C SER A 23 22.93 -3.46 -27.91
N ILE A 24 21.83 -2.72 -28.10
CA ILE A 24 21.89 -1.27 -28.31
C ILE A 24 22.49 -0.59 -27.08
N PHE A 25 22.03 -0.96 -25.89
CA PHE A 25 22.50 -0.41 -24.62
C PHE A 25 24.00 -0.64 -24.40
N SER A 26 24.54 -1.81 -24.72
CA SER A 26 25.99 -2.11 -24.64
C SER A 26 26.85 -1.33 -25.62
N THR A 27 26.27 -0.77 -26.69
CA THR A 27 27.01 0.01 -27.72
C THR A 27 26.98 1.51 -27.49
N LEU A 28 26.37 1.98 -26.40
CA LEU A 28 26.27 3.41 -26.12
C LEU A 28 27.65 4.01 -25.76
N PRO A 29 27.98 5.23 -26.23
CA PRO A 29 29.32 5.81 -26.16
C PRO A 29 29.61 6.45 -24.79
N TYR A 30 29.37 5.71 -23.71
CA TYR A 30 29.68 6.15 -22.35
C TYR A 30 30.86 5.32 -21.84
N GLU A 31 31.93 5.98 -21.37
CA GLU A 31 33.25 5.37 -21.09
C GLU A 31 33.18 4.07 -20.29
N ASN A 32 32.29 3.98 -19.31
CA ASN A 32 32.16 2.77 -18.50
C ASN A 32 31.32 1.66 -19.19
N ILE A 33 30.38 1.97 -20.07
CA ILE A 33 29.37 1.00 -20.55
C ILE A 33 29.93 0.07 -21.63
N ALA A 34 30.75 0.58 -22.56
CA ALA A 34 31.25 -0.21 -23.69
C ALA A 34 32.21 -1.33 -23.23
N ASP A 35 33.14 -1.00 -22.31
CA ASP A 35 34.09 -1.97 -21.76
C ASP A 35 33.42 -2.97 -20.81
N ILE A 36 32.47 -2.53 -19.99
CA ILE A 36 31.64 -3.42 -19.16
C ILE A 36 30.84 -4.40 -20.02
N GLY A 37 30.26 -3.92 -21.12
CA GLY A 37 29.46 -4.73 -22.04
C GLY A 37 30.23 -5.92 -22.62
N GLN A 38 31.57 -5.83 -22.70
CA GLN A 38 32.45 -6.91 -23.15
C GLN A 38 32.92 -7.80 -22.00
N LEU A 39 33.33 -7.20 -20.86
CA LEU A 39 33.90 -7.94 -19.73
C LEU A 39 32.86 -8.73 -18.92
N LEU A 40 31.63 -8.22 -18.81
CA LEU A 40 30.58 -8.86 -18.00
C LEU A 40 30.15 -10.24 -18.55
N PRO A 41 29.95 -10.44 -19.87
CA PRO A 41 29.75 -11.79 -20.42
C PRO A 41 30.89 -12.76 -20.10
N LEU A 42 32.14 -12.32 -20.20
CA LEU A 42 33.31 -13.13 -19.85
C LEU A 42 33.31 -13.51 -18.37
N PHE A 43 32.95 -12.56 -17.50
CA PHE A 43 32.82 -12.80 -16.07
C PHE A 43 31.70 -13.81 -15.76
N ASN A 44 30.56 -13.71 -16.46
CA ASN A 44 29.48 -14.67 -16.34
C ASN A 44 29.89 -16.09 -16.78
N ASP A 45 30.69 -16.23 -17.83
CA ASP A 45 31.22 -17.53 -18.27
C ASP A 45 32.15 -18.14 -17.22
N VAL A 46 33.06 -17.36 -16.64
CA VAL A 46 33.93 -17.80 -15.53
C VAL A 46 33.10 -18.19 -14.30
N CYS A 47 32.06 -17.43 -13.97
CA CYS A 47 31.13 -17.77 -12.88
C CYS A 47 30.43 -19.10 -13.11
N ASN A 48 29.90 -19.34 -14.31
CA ASN A 48 29.21 -20.58 -14.64
C ASN A 48 30.14 -21.80 -14.60
N ASP A 49 31.34 -21.68 -15.16
CA ASP A 49 32.33 -22.76 -15.16
C ASP A 49 32.89 -23.04 -13.77
N GLY A 50 33.14 -21.98 -12.99
CA GLY A 50 33.58 -22.08 -11.60
C GLY A 50 32.53 -22.74 -10.71
N TYR A 51 31.25 -22.34 -10.85
CA TYR A 51 30.15 -22.94 -10.12
C TYR A 51 29.96 -24.42 -10.45
N LYS A 52 30.01 -24.81 -11.74
CA LYS A 52 29.98 -26.23 -12.16
C LYS A 52 31.12 -27.06 -11.58
N LYS A 53 32.27 -26.43 -11.33
CA LYS A 53 33.45 -27.05 -10.71
C LYS A 53 33.42 -26.99 -9.17
N ASN A 54 32.32 -26.56 -8.55
CA ASN A 54 32.17 -26.35 -7.11
C ASN A 54 33.26 -25.46 -6.49
N LYS A 55 33.78 -24.49 -7.25
CA LYS A 55 34.72 -23.49 -6.71
C LYS A 55 33.98 -22.53 -5.78
N ASP A 56 34.67 -22.05 -4.75
CA ASP A 56 34.12 -21.01 -3.89
C ASP A 56 34.10 -19.64 -4.63
N PRO A 57 33.23 -18.70 -4.21
CA PRO A 57 33.08 -17.42 -4.90
C PRO A 57 34.38 -16.59 -5.02
N LYS A 58 35.28 -16.64 -4.02
CA LYS A 58 36.52 -15.85 -4.08
C LYS A 58 37.44 -16.40 -5.16
N SER A 59 37.57 -17.73 -5.23
CA SER A 59 38.36 -18.41 -6.26
C SER A 59 37.84 -18.11 -7.68
N ILE A 60 36.52 -18.07 -7.86
CA ILE A 60 35.88 -17.73 -9.15
C ILE A 60 36.21 -16.29 -9.57
N VAL A 61 36.04 -15.33 -8.65
CA VAL A 61 36.30 -13.92 -8.92
C VAL A 61 37.78 -13.68 -9.21
N ASN A 62 38.67 -14.31 -8.45
CA ASN A 62 40.12 -14.19 -8.66
C ASN A 62 40.54 -14.76 -10.01
N GLU A 63 40.01 -15.93 -10.41
CA GLU A 63 40.29 -16.53 -11.72
C GLU A 63 39.91 -15.60 -12.88
N PHE A 64 38.79 -14.88 -12.77
CA PHE A 64 38.40 -13.88 -13.77
C PHE A 64 39.43 -12.76 -13.87
N PHE A 65 39.83 -12.18 -12.74
CA PHE A 65 40.80 -11.08 -12.73
C PHE A 65 42.18 -11.52 -13.20
N GLU A 66 42.65 -12.70 -12.80
CA GLU A 66 43.92 -13.26 -13.28
C GLU A 66 43.93 -13.47 -14.79
N LYS A 67 42.80 -13.91 -15.37
CA LYS A 67 42.72 -14.28 -16.78
C LYS A 67 42.50 -13.08 -17.71
N TYR A 68 41.69 -12.11 -17.30
CA TYR A 68 41.23 -11.03 -18.20
C TYR A 68 41.66 -9.62 -17.76
N CYS A 69 42.09 -9.45 -16.51
CA CYS A 69 42.33 -8.13 -15.92
C CYS A 69 43.55 -8.12 -14.97
N SER A 70 44.62 -8.85 -15.32
CA SER A 70 45.78 -9.08 -14.46
C SER A 70 46.54 -7.80 -14.08
N ASN A 71 46.38 -6.75 -14.88
CA ASN A 71 47.13 -5.50 -14.75
C ASN A 71 46.38 -4.43 -13.92
N LEU A 72 45.17 -4.72 -13.42
CA LEU A 72 44.39 -3.78 -12.62
C LEU A 72 44.86 -3.76 -11.16
N SER A 73 44.88 -2.56 -10.56
CA SER A 73 45.07 -2.41 -9.12
C SER A 73 43.87 -2.99 -8.35
N GLU A 74 44.03 -3.30 -7.06
CA GLU A 74 42.90 -3.78 -6.24
C GLU A 74 41.75 -2.77 -6.17
N GLU A 75 42.04 -1.47 -6.18
CA GLU A 75 41.02 -0.42 -6.23
C GLU A 75 40.23 -0.46 -7.55
N ASP A 76 40.91 -0.65 -8.68
CA ASP A 76 40.28 -0.76 -10.00
C ASP A 76 39.46 -2.05 -10.14
N LYS A 77 39.92 -3.15 -9.55
CA LYS A 77 39.15 -4.41 -9.51
C LYS A 77 37.83 -4.24 -8.76
N ILE A 78 37.88 -3.60 -7.59
CA ILE A 78 36.68 -3.29 -6.80
C ILE A 78 35.75 -2.36 -7.58
N SER A 79 36.32 -1.32 -8.21
CA SER A 79 35.57 -0.38 -9.07
C SER A 79 34.86 -1.11 -10.23
N LEU A 80 35.54 -2.05 -10.90
CA LEU A 80 34.96 -2.86 -11.97
C LEU A 80 33.77 -3.71 -11.48
N LEU A 81 33.86 -4.32 -10.28
CA LEU A 81 32.75 -5.08 -9.70
C LEU A 81 31.54 -4.18 -9.40
N PHE A 82 31.75 -2.97 -8.87
CA PHE A 82 30.66 -2.02 -8.67
C PHE A 82 30.02 -1.59 -9.99
N ASN A 83 30.83 -1.39 -11.02
CA ASN A 83 30.39 -1.09 -12.36
C ASN A 83 29.56 -2.24 -12.98
N PHE A 84 29.94 -3.50 -12.75
CA PHE A 84 29.12 -4.66 -13.12
C PHE A 84 27.77 -4.66 -12.44
N ILE A 85 27.71 -4.41 -11.13
CA ILE A 85 26.45 -4.32 -10.38
C ILE A 85 25.57 -3.23 -11.00
N GLN A 86 26.12 -2.03 -11.20
CA GLN A 86 25.41 -0.90 -11.79
C GLN A 86 24.87 -1.19 -13.20
N TYR A 87 25.64 -1.90 -14.02
CA TYR A 87 25.19 -2.29 -15.36
C TYR A 87 24.08 -3.32 -15.30
N VAL A 88 24.22 -4.36 -14.46
CA VAL A 88 23.19 -5.39 -14.25
C VAL A 88 21.88 -4.77 -13.74
N GLU A 89 21.94 -3.81 -12.81
CA GLU A 89 20.75 -3.10 -12.33
C GLU A 89 19.98 -2.41 -13.45
N ARG A 90 20.69 -1.84 -14.44
CA ARG A 90 20.07 -1.21 -15.61
C ARG A 90 19.50 -2.23 -16.59
N GLN A 91 20.14 -3.39 -16.71
CA GLN A 91 19.58 -4.50 -17.48
C GLN A 91 18.26 -4.99 -16.87
N VAL A 92 18.18 -5.08 -15.53
CA VAL A 92 16.93 -5.42 -14.84
C VAL A 92 15.84 -4.38 -15.13
N VAL A 93 16.16 -3.09 -15.05
CA VAL A 93 15.23 -2.00 -15.40
C VAL A 93 14.74 -2.08 -16.85
N LEU A 94 15.65 -2.34 -17.78
CA LEU A 94 15.30 -2.55 -19.19
C LEU A 94 14.38 -3.76 -19.36
N PHE A 95 14.69 -4.86 -18.67
CA PHE A 95 13.90 -6.07 -18.69
C PHE A 95 12.48 -5.81 -18.20
N ASP A 96 12.34 -5.17 -17.04
CA ASP A 96 11.06 -4.80 -16.43
C ASP A 96 10.21 -3.96 -17.40
N ALA A 97 10.81 -2.92 -17.99
CA ALA A 97 10.10 -2.06 -18.94
C ALA A 97 9.57 -2.82 -20.19
N ILE A 98 10.33 -3.82 -20.67
CA ILE A 98 9.93 -4.66 -21.81
C ILE A 98 8.86 -5.68 -21.39
N GLU A 99 9.00 -6.30 -20.22
CA GLU A 99 7.99 -7.22 -19.69
C GLU A 99 6.65 -6.49 -19.48
N ASP A 100 6.69 -5.29 -18.89
CA ASP A 100 5.55 -4.38 -18.76
C ASP A 100 4.96 -4.00 -20.13
N ALA A 101 5.83 -3.81 -21.13
CA ALA A 101 5.41 -3.52 -22.49
C ALA A 101 4.58 -4.66 -23.10
N ALA A 102 5.02 -5.89 -22.86
CA ALA A 102 4.45 -7.11 -23.41
C ALA A 102 3.42 -7.81 -22.49
N PHE A 103 3.08 -7.23 -21.34
CA PHE A 103 2.30 -7.89 -20.29
C PHE A 103 0.98 -8.51 -20.81
N SER A 104 0.22 -7.75 -21.59
CA SER A 104 -1.06 -8.20 -22.17
C SER A 104 -0.92 -9.22 -23.30
N GLU A 105 0.27 -9.32 -23.91
CA GLU A 105 0.59 -10.32 -24.93
C GLU A 105 1.02 -11.64 -24.28
N ILE A 106 1.68 -11.58 -23.12
CA ILE A 106 2.17 -12.76 -22.40
C ILE A 106 1.04 -13.40 -21.58
N ASN A 107 0.28 -12.58 -20.85
CA ASN A 107 -0.73 -13.01 -19.91
C ASN A 107 -2.12 -13.05 -20.54
N ASN A 108 -2.95 -14.01 -20.10
CA ASN A 108 -4.32 -14.09 -20.58
C ASN A 108 -5.21 -13.10 -19.81
N MET A 109 -5.45 -11.93 -20.40
CA MET A 109 -6.23 -10.84 -19.80
C MET A 109 -7.73 -11.14 -19.67
N ASP A 110 -8.20 -12.22 -20.28
CA ASP A 110 -9.58 -12.68 -20.23
C ASP A 110 -9.72 -14.07 -19.56
N GLY A 111 -8.62 -14.63 -19.06
CA GLY A 111 -8.55 -16.02 -18.57
C GLY A 111 -9.03 -16.22 -17.13
N VAL A 112 -8.83 -17.44 -16.62
CA VAL A 112 -9.12 -17.82 -15.24
C VAL A 112 -8.43 -16.87 -14.25
N GLY A 113 -9.20 -16.37 -13.29
CA GLY A 113 -8.76 -15.39 -12.30
C GLY A 113 -9.07 -13.93 -12.67
N THR A 114 -9.57 -13.65 -13.87
CA THR A 114 -9.99 -12.31 -14.29
C THR A 114 -11.45 -12.03 -13.91
N LEU A 115 -11.81 -10.74 -13.79
CA LEU A 115 -13.19 -10.32 -13.57
C LEU A 115 -14.13 -10.74 -14.72
N ARG A 116 -13.60 -10.79 -15.95
CA ARG A 116 -14.36 -11.23 -17.11
C ARG A 116 -14.71 -12.71 -17.03
N ASN A 117 -13.71 -13.56 -16.78
CA ASN A 117 -13.95 -14.99 -16.60
C ASN A 117 -14.90 -15.26 -15.42
N LEU A 118 -14.77 -14.50 -14.32
CA LEU A 118 -15.70 -14.58 -13.19
C LEU A 118 -17.13 -14.25 -13.63
N LYS A 119 -17.34 -13.14 -14.35
CA LYS A 119 -18.65 -12.75 -14.87
C LYS A 119 -19.24 -13.86 -15.75
N GLU A 120 -18.48 -14.32 -16.76
CA GLU A 120 -18.95 -15.32 -17.72
C GLU A 120 -19.27 -16.66 -17.03
N SER A 121 -18.45 -17.09 -16.07
CA SER A 121 -18.68 -18.32 -15.28
C SER A 121 -19.91 -18.22 -14.38
N VAL A 122 -20.16 -17.05 -13.81
CA VAL A 122 -21.33 -16.79 -12.96
C VAL A 122 -22.61 -16.69 -13.78
N GLU A 123 -22.54 -16.09 -14.97
CA GLU A 123 -23.67 -16.00 -15.90
C GLU A 123 -24.05 -17.38 -16.43
N SER A 124 -23.09 -18.21 -16.84
CA SER A 124 -23.36 -19.59 -17.27
C SER A 124 -23.93 -20.47 -16.16
N SER A 125 -23.60 -20.17 -14.90
CA SER A 125 -24.11 -20.88 -13.72
C SER A 125 -25.38 -20.27 -13.11
N ASN A 126 -25.99 -19.25 -13.74
CA ASN A 126 -27.18 -18.54 -13.22
C ASN A 126 -27.02 -17.92 -11.81
N LYS A 127 -25.80 -17.53 -11.41
CA LYS A 127 -25.48 -17.00 -10.07
C LYS A 127 -25.28 -15.48 -10.02
N LYS A 128 -25.73 -14.74 -11.04
CA LYS A 128 -25.50 -13.29 -11.16
C LYS A 128 -26.04 -12.50 -9.96
N VAL A 129 -27.19 -12.90 -9.42
CA VAL A 129 -27.80 -12.25 -8.24
C VAL A 129 -26.93 -12.44 -6.99
N GLU A 130 -26.39 -13.64 -6.78
CA GLU A 130 -25.49 -13.95 -5.67
C GLU A 130 -24.20 -13.14 -5.76
N LEU A 131 -23.60 -13.06 -6.96
CA LEU A 131 -22.41 -12.24 -7.19
C LEU A 131 -22.68 -10.76 -6.90
N LYS A 132 -23.80 -10.21 -7.36
CA LYS A 132 -24.18 -8.82 -7.06
C LYS A 132 -24.30 -8.58 -5.55
N LYS A 133 -24.95 -9.51 -4.83
CA LYS A 133 -25.07 -9.43 -3.37
C LYS A 133 -23.71 -9.50 -2.68
N TYR A 134 -22.81 -10.34 -3.18
CA TYR A 134 -21.45 -10.47 -2.65
C TYR A 134 -20.60 -9.20 -2.89
N LEU A 135 -20.63 -8.66 -4.11
CA LEU A 135 -19.86 -7.45 -4.46
C LEU A 135 -20.33 -6.17 -3.73
N LYS A 136 -21.58 -6.13 -3.23
CA LYS A 136 -22.09 -5.03 -2.40
C LYS A 136 -21.56 -5.04 -0.95
N ARG A 137 -20.82 -6.07 -0.54
CA ARG A 137 -20.24 -6.20 0.81
C ARG A 137 -18.76 -6.58 0.83
N PHE A 138 -18.25 -7.05 -0.30
CA PHE A 138 -16.86 -7.50 -0.44
C PHE A 138 -15.91 -6.32 -0.59
N LYS A 139 -14.75 -6.36 0.08
CA LYS A 139 -13.75 -5.28 0.00
C LYS A 139 -12.33 -5.82 -0.14
N ILE A 140 -11.52 -5.14 -0.94
CA ILE A 140 -10.08 -5.37 -1.04
C ILE A 140 -9.34 -4.12 -0.54
N ARG A 141 -8.30 -4.34 0.27
CA ARG A 141 -7.41 -3.29 0.75
C ARG A 141 -5.94 -3.71 0.68
N PRO A 142 -5.22 -3.39 -0.40
CA PRO A 142 -3.77 -3.44 -0.41
C PRO A 142 -3.23 -2.29 0.46
N VAL A 143 -2.24 -2.60 1.31
CA VAL A 143 -1.59 -1.64 2.20
C VAL A 143 -0.14 -1.49 1.78
N LEU A 144 0.23 -0.33 1.23
CA LEU A 144 1.58 -0.07 0.75
C LEU A 144 2.53 0.14 1.93
N THR A 145 3.71 -0.47 1.82
CA THR A 145 4.74 -0.41 2.87
C THR A 145 6.09 0.02 2.31
N ALA A 146 6.85 0.78 3.11
CA ALA A 146 8.21 1.18 2.74
C ALA A 146 9.16 -0.03 2.64
N HIS A 147 10.13 0.09 1.74
CA HIS A 147 11.20 -0.90 1.58
C HIS A 147 12.51 -0.40 2.20
N PRO A 148 13.21 -1.21 3.02
CA PRO A 148 14.40 -0.76 3.73
C PRO A 148 15.67 -0.59 2.87
N THR A 149 15.76 -1.19 1.68
CA THR A 149 17.06 -1.25 0.94
C THR A 149 17.01 -1.04 -0.57
N GLN A 150 15.84 -1.12 -1.19
CA GLN A 150 15.73 -1.13 -2.66
C GLN A 150 14.45 -0.42 -3.08
N PHE A 151 14.64 0.75 -3.67
CA PHE A 151 13.61 1.40 -4.47
C PHE A 151 14.31 2.16 -5.57
N TYR A 152 13.90 1.91 -6.81
CA TYR A 152 14.31 2.76 -7.91
C TYR A 152 13.98 4.21 -7.55
N PRO A 153 14.94 5.15 -7.61
CA PRO A 153 14.64 6.55 -7.45
C PRO A 153 13.50 6.96 -8.40
N GLY A 154 12.70 7.97 -8.05
CA GLY A 154 11.61 8.43 -8.91
C GLY A 154 12.05 8.78 -10.34
N SER A 155 13.30 9.19 -10.54
CA SER A 155 13.91 9.38 -11.86
C SER A 155 13.96 8.09 -12.68
N VAL A 156 14.31 6.96 -12.07
CA VAL A 156 14.37 5.65 -12.72
C VAL A 156 12.97 5.10 -12.99
N LEU A 157 12.02 5.28 -12.06
CA LEU A 157 10.60 4.90 -12.30
C LEU A 157 9.99 5.65 -13.49
N GLY A 158 10.32 6.94 -13.64
CA GLY A 158 9.93 7.72 -14.82
C GLY A 158 10.50 7.11 -16.12
N ILE A 159 11.79 6.76 -16.12
CA ILE A 159 12.43 6.12 -17.28
C ILE A 159 11.79 4.77 -17.61
N ILE A 160 11.51 3.91 -16.62
CA ILE A 160 10.83 2.61 -16.82
C ILE A 160 9.49 2.82 -17.54
N THR A 161 8.68 3.74 -17.04
CA THR A 161 7.33 4.01 -17.57
C THR A 161 7.38 4.55 -19.01
N ASP A 162 8.27 5.50 -19.26
CA ASP A 162 8.46 6.09 -20.59
C ASP A 162 9.04 5.07 -21.57
N LEU A 163 9.94 4.19 -21.10
CA LEU A 163 10.56 3.15 -21.90
C LEU A 163 9.55 2.06 -22.24
N SER A 164 8.75 1.60 -21.28
CA SER A 164 7.65 0.66 -21.53
C SER A 164 6.69 1.21 -22.58
N THR A 165 6.32 2.49 -22.47
CA THR A 165 5.46 3.16 -23.45
C THR A 165 6.10 3.21 -24.83
N ALA A 166 7.38 3.59 -24.92
CA ALA A 166 8.10 3.67 -26.19
C ALA A 166 8.29 2.28 -26.84
N VAL A 167 8.51 1.23 -26.03
CA VAL A 167 8.58 -0.17 -26.49
C VAL A 167 7.21 -0.66 -26.97
N LYS A 168 6.11 -0.29 -26.31
CA LYS A 168 4.73 -0.59 -26.75
C LYS A 168 4.44 0.06 -28.12
N SER A 169 4.87 1.31 -28.33
CA SER A 169 4.66 2.04 -29.59
C SER A 169 5.72 1.78 -30.66
N ASN A 170 6.74 0.96 -30.38
CA ASN A 170 7.91 0.74 -31.24
C ASN A 170 8.63 2.04 -31.69
N ASP A 171 8.73 3.04 -30.80
CA ASP A 171 9.42 4.30 -31.07
C ASP A 171 10.93 4.16 -30.81
N LEU A 172 11.68 3.70 -31.82
CA LEU A 172 13.12 3.44 -31.71
C LEU A 172 13.94 4.66 -31.30
N THR A 173 13.56 5.86 -31.77
CA THR A 173 14.26 7.10 -31.43
C THR A 173 14.11 7.40 -29.95
N LYS A 174 12.88 7.32 -29.43
CA LYS A 174 12.61 7.53 -28.01
C LYS A 174 13.25 6.44 -27.14
N ILE A 175 13.20 5.18 -27.56
CA ILE A 175 13.88 4.07 -26.88
C ILE A 175 15.37 4.35 -26.75
N LYS A 176 16.06 4.72 -27.84
CA LYS A 176 17.49 5.02 -27.81
C LYS A 176 17.82 6.15 -26.83
N ASN A 177 17.05 7.23 -26.85
CA ASN A 177 17.25 8.37 -25.94
C ASN A 177 17.04 7.97 -24.47
N LEU A 178 16.02 7.15 -24.19
CA LEU A 178 15.74 6.66 -22.83
C LEU A 178 16.80 5.67 -22.35
N LEU A 179 17.32 4.80 -23.22
CA LEU A 179 18.45 3.92 -22.92
C LEU A 179 19.72 4.73 -22.60
N SER A 180 20.01 5.78 -23.38
CA SER A 180 21.09 6.73 -23.07
C SER A 180 20.89 7.41 -21.72
N GLN A 181 19.68 7.89 -21.43
CA GLN A 181 19.34 8.48 -20.14
C GLN A 181 19.52 7.47 -19.00
N LEU A 182 19.07 6.23 -19.19
CA LEU A 182 19.21 5.15 -18.22
C LEU A 182 20.70 4.86 -17.91
N GLY A 183 21.54 4.86 -18.93
CA GLY A 183 22.99 4.65 -18.80
C GLY A 183 23.65 5.62 -17.83
N ILE A 184 23.28 6.91 -17.88
CA ILE A 184 23.89 7.96 -17.04
C ILE A 184 23.12 8.27 -15.75
N THR A 185 21.89 7.77 -15.60
CA THR A 185 21.07 8.07 -14.41
C THR A 185 21.58 7.30 -13.19
N PRO A 186 21.83 7.96 -12.05
CA PRO A 186 22.26 7.28 -10.82
C PRO A 186 21.10 6.52 -10.17
N PHE A 187 21.39 5.29 -9.72
CA PHE A 187 20.42 4.40 -9.06
C PHE A 187 20.48 4.51 -7.53
N PHE A 188 21.57 5.04 -7.00
CA PHE A 188 21.76 5.26 -5.56
C PHE A 188 21.62 6.75 -5.22
N LYS A 189 21.12 7.03 -4.01
CA LYS A 189 21.14 8.36 -3.43
C LYS A 189 22.36 8.48 -2.52
N THR A 190 23.04 9.63 -2.56
CA THR A 190 24.18 9.93 -1.68
C THR A 190 23.79 10.07 -0.21
N LYS A 191 22.49 10.27 0.09
CA LYS A 191 21.94 10.35 1.44
C LYS A 191 20.84 9.31 1.62
N LYS A 192 20.80 8.69 2.80
CA LYS A 192 19.71 7.80 3.21
C LYS A 192 18.37 8.57 3.11
N PRO A 193 17.33 8.00 2.48
CA PRO A 193 16.03 8.65 2.39
C PRO A 193 15.45 8.90 3.79
N THR A 194 14.79 10.03 3.96
CA THR A 194 13.94 10.27 5.14
C THR A 194 12.64 9.45 5.02
N PRO A 195 11.92 9.18 6.11
CA PRO A 195 10.61 8.50 6.01
C PRO A 195 9.60 9.27 5.15
N TYR A 196 9.74 10.59 5.03
CA TYR A 196 8.94 11.39 4.11
C TYR A 196 9.34 11.16 2.64
N ASP A 197 10.64 11.04 2.33
CA ASP A 197 11.09 10.69 0.97
C ASP A 197 10.57 9.32 0.53
N GLU A 198 10.52 8.35 1.44
CA GLU A 198 9.92 7.04 1.19
C GLU A 198 8.42 7.16 0.88
N ALA A 199 7.70 7.99 1.63
CA ALA A 199 6.29 8.28 1.39
C ALA A 199 6.05 8.93 0.02
N VAL A 200 6.85 9.94 -0.34
CA VAL A 200 6.78 10.61 -1.66
C VAL A 200 7.09 9.63 -2.79
N SER A 201 8.08 8.75 -2.60
CA SER A 201 8.44 7.75 -3.60
C SER A 201 7.31 6.74 -3.84
N LEU A 202 6.64 6.31 -2.77
CA LEU A 202 5.52 5.36 -2.88
C LEU A 202 4.22 6.01 -3.36
N SER A 203 4.01 7.30 -3.11
CA SER A 203 2.83 8.01 -3.63
C SER A 203 2.81 8.09 -5.16
N TRP A 204 3.97 7.94 -5.81
CA TRP A 204 4.05 7.81 -7.27
C TRP A 204 3.19 6.66 -7.81
N TYR A 205 3.17 5.49 -7.15
CA TYR A 205 2.33 4.35 -7.56
C TYR A 205 0.86 4.65 -7.37
N LEU A 206 0.51 5.38 -6.31
CA LEU A 206 -0.86 5.83 -6.10
C LEU A 206 -1.31 6.69 -7.28
N GLU A 207 -0.52 7.70 -7.65
CA GLU A 207 -0.82 8.64 -8.74
C GLU A 207 -0.89 7.97 -10.11
N ASN A 208 0.09 7.15 -10.45
CA ASN A 208 0.29 6.71 -11.83
C ASN A 208 -0.29 5.32 -12.12
N VAL A 209 -0.50 4.48 -11.11
CA VAL A 209 -0.99 3.11 -11.29
C VAL A 209 -2.35 2.93 -10.61
N PHE A 210 -2.42 3.06 -9.29
CA PHE A 210 -3.63 2.70 -8.54
C PHE A 210 -4.83 3.60 -8.85
N TYR A 211 -4.61 4.90 -9.07
CA TYR A 211 -5.70 5.83 -9.41
C TYR A 211 -6.49 5.38 -10.65
N SER A 212 -5.77 5.06 -11.72
CA SER A 212 -6.38 4.59 -12.98
C SER A 212 -6.93 3.17 -12.83
N SER A 213 -6.15 2.25 -12.27
CA SER A 213 -6.49 0.83 -12.16
C SER A 213 -7.75 0.60 -11.32
N ILE A 214 -7.88 1.25 -10.17
CA ILE A 214 -9.07 1.13 -9.32
C ILE A 214 -10.30 1.74 -10.01
N GLY A 215 -10.15 2.90 -10.65
CA GLY A 215 -11.23 3.52 -11.43
C GLY A 215 -11.72 2.59 -12.55
N ASN A 216 -10.81 1.93 -13.27
CA ASN A 216 -11.14 0.99 -14.34
C ASN A 216 -11.80 -0.29 -13.82
N ILE A 217 -11.32 -0.85 -12.69
CA ILE A 217 -11.94 -2.00 -12.03
C ILE A 217 -13.37 -1.67 -11.61
N PHE A 218 -13.57 -0.52 -10.97
CA PHE A 218 -14.89 -0.08 -10.54
C PHE A 218 -15.83 0.13 -11.73
N LYS A 219 -15.37 0.86 -12.76
CA LYS A 219 -16.13 1.07 -14.01
C LYS A 219 -16.51 -0.25 -14.66
N TYR A 220 -15.60 -1.22 -14.73
CA TYR A 220 -15.88 -2.54 -15.29
C TYR A 220 -17.02 -3.23 -14.55
N ILE A 221 -16.96 -3.28 -13.22
CA ILE A 221 -17.97 -3.93 -12.38
C ILE A 221 -19.32 -3.22 -12.51
N LYS A 222 -19.32 -1.89 -12.37
CA LYS A 222 -20.52 -1.05 -12.48
C LYS A 222 -21.23 -1.27 -13.82
N SER A 223 -20.51 -1.18 -14.94
CA SER A 223 -21.13 -1.32 -16.27
C SER A 223 -21.45 -2.78 -16.66
N ASN A 224 -20.55 -3.73 -16.42
CA ASN A 224 -20.68 -5.09 -16.97
C ASN A 224 -21.41 -6.08 -16.06
N ILE A 225 -21.42 -5.84 -14.74
CA ILE A 225 -22.08 -6.72 -13.77
C ILE A 225 -23.39 -6.08 -13.31
N PHE A 226 -23.38 -4.77 -13.06
CA PHE A 226 -24.49 -4.05 -12.44
C PHE A 226 -25.37 -3.22 -13.38
N ASN A 227 -25.05 -3.11 -14.68
CA ASN A 227 -25.79 -2.27 -15.63
C ASN A 227 -25.85 -0.80 -15.18
N ASN A 228 -24.72 -0.29 -14.68
CA ASN A 228 -24.53 1.05 -14.11
C ASN A 228 -25.19 1.34 -12.76
N ASP A 229 -25.89 0.37 -12.16
CA ASP A 229 -26.50 0.48 -10.81
C ASP A 229 -25.59 -0.12 -9.72
N PHE A 230 -24.46 0.56 -9.46
CA PHE A 230 -23.51 0.15 -8.42
C PHE A 230 -22.91 1.35 -7.68
N GLU A 231 -23.22 1.42 -6.38
CA GLU A 231 -22.82 2.55 -5.51
C GLU A 231 -21.97 2.10 -4.31
N TYR A 232 -21.43 0.88 -4.31
CA TYR A 232 -20.52 0.43 -3.26
C TYR A 232 -19.07 0.85 -3.58
N TYR A 233 -18.77 2.11 -3.34
CA TYR A 233 -17.49 2.76 -3.64
C TYR A 233 -16.30 2.27 -2.79
N ASP A 234 -16.56 1.55 -1.71
CA ASP A 234 -15.53 1.02 -0.81
C ASP A 234 -15.01 -0.37 -1.22
N LEU A 235 -15.38 -0.84 -2.43
CA LEU A 235 -14.96 -2.13 -3.00
C LEU A 235 -13.44 -2.31 -3.00
N VAL A 236 -12.70 -1.27 -3.39
CA VAL A 236 -11.24 -1.25 -3.34
C VAL A 236 -10.80 0.04 -2.65
N SER A 237 -10.04 -0.10 -1.58
CA SER A 237 -9.45 1.04 -0.84
C SER A 237 -7.96 0.82 -0.66
N LEU A 238 -7.18 1.88 -0.45
CA LEU A 238 -5.73 1.78 -0.27
C LEU A 238 -5.36 2.09 1.18
N GLY A 239 -4.47 1.27 1.74
CA GLY A 239 -3.76 1.61 2.98
C GLY A 239 -2.34 2.09 2.69
N PHE A 240 -1.81 2.90 3.58
CA PHE A 240 -0.50 3.51 3.46
C PHE A 240 0.20 3.55 4.82
N TRP A 241 1.39 2.94 4.91
CA TRP A 241 2.20 2.93 6.12
C TRP A 241 3.36 3.94 6.15
N PRO A 242 4.01 4.31 5.03
CA PRO A 242 5.10 5.29 5.07
C PRO A 242 4.64 6.59 5.73
N GLY A 243 5.39 7.05 6.74
CA GLY A 243 5.03 8.22 7.55
C GLY A 243 4.00 7.97 8.67
N GLY A 244 3.42 6.78 8.78
CA GLY A 244 2.49 6.39 9.85
C GLY A 244 2.99 5.24 10.73
N ASP A 245 3.80 4.33 10.18
CA ASP A 245 4.41 3.22 10.90
C ASP A 245 5.64 3.68 11.71
N ARG A 246 5.53 3.72 13.03
CA ARG A 246 6.54 4.24 13.97
C ARG A 246 7.21 3.13 14.77
N ASP A 247 6.78 1.89 14.57
CA ASP A 247 7.29 0.74 15.30
C ASP A 247 8.77 0.52 14.95
N GLY A 248 9.63 0.57 15.97
CA GLY A 248 11.08 0.47 15.81
C GLY A 248 11.73 1.62 15.01
N ASN A 249 11.00 2.65 14.60
CA ASN A 249 11.51 3.75 13.77
C ASN A 249 11.26 5.14 14.40
N PRO A 250 12.22 5.67 15.17
CA PRO A 250 12.05 6.97 15.84
C PRO A 250 12.03 8.16 14.86
N PHE A 251 12.46 7.96 13.61
CA PHE A 251 12.46 9.02 12.59
C PHE A 251 11.06 9.30 12.04
N VAL A 252 10.07 8.45 12.30
CA VAL A 252 8.67 8.75 11.94
C VAL A 252 8.07 9.61 13.04
N THR A 253 8.15 10.92 12.86
CA THR A 253 7.62 11.93 13.79
C THR A 253 6.19 12.33 13.45
N THR A 254 5.50 12.97 14.39
CA THR A 254 4.16 13.54 14.18
C THR A 254 4.13 14.52 12.99
N ASP A 255 5.18 15.34 12.84
CA ASP A 255 5.33 16.26 11.71
C ASP A 255 5.40 15.51 10.37
N ILE A 256 6.16 14.41 10.30
CA ILE A 256 6.22 13.56 9.11
C ILE A 256 4.85 12.94 8.81
N THR A 257 4.13 12.45 9.82
CA THR A 257 2.76 11.92 9.64
C THR A 257 1.82 12.97 9.04
N LEU A 258 1.85 14.19 9.56
CA LEU A 258 1.06 15.31 9.04
C LEU A 258 1.47 15.66 7.61
N LYS A 259 2.77 15.81 7.33
CA LYS A 259 3.30 16.09 5.99
C LYS A 259 2.92 15.01 4.98
N THR A 260 2.99 13.74 5.36
CA THR A 260 2.56 12.64 4.48
C THR A 260 1.07 12.73 4.18
N SER A 261 0.21 12.98 5.18
CA SER A 261 -1.22 13.14 4.93
C SER A 261 -1.53 14.32 3.98
N GLN A 262 -0.78 15.41 4.10
CA GLN A 262 -0.90 16.59 3.25
C GLN A 262 -0.46 16.30 1.82
N LYS A 263 0.63 15.53 1.66
CA LYS A 263 1.12 15.05 0.37
C LYS A 263 0.11 14.14 -0.32
N LEU A 264 -0.44 13.15 0.38
CA LEU A 264 -1.49 12.26 -0.17
C LEU A 264 -2.71 13.05 -0.67
N ARG A 265 -3.15 14.05 0.10
CA ARG A 265 -4.24 14.95 -0.33
C ARG A 265 -3.88 15.78 -1.57
N SER A 266 -2.68 16.35 -1.60
CA SER A 266 -2.19 17.11 -2.76
C SER A 266 -2.15 16.25 -4.02
N ASP A 267 -1.68 14.99 -3.89
CA ASP A 267 -1.52 14.06 -5.01
C ASP A 267 -2.87 13.61 -5.59
N ILE A 268 -3.88 13.36 -4.76
CA ILE A 268 -5.23 13.03 -5.27
C ILE A 268 -5.91 14.25 -5.93
N ILE A 269 -5.79 15.44 -5.33
CA ILE A 269 -6.33 16.68 -5.92
C ILE A 269 -5.67 16.96 -7.27
N LYS A 270 -4.37 16.69 -7.41
CA LYS A 270 -3.65 16.79 -8.67
C LYS A 270 -4.19 15.84 -9.74
N ASN A 271 -4.59 14.62 -9.37
CA ASN A 271 -5.27 13.71 -10.30
C ASN A 271 -6.68 14.18 -10.66
N TYR A 272 -7.43 14.75 -9.71
CA TYR A 272 -8.72 15.37 -10.02
C TYR A 272 -8.58 16.58 -10.94
N TYR A 273 -7.56 17.41 -10.74
CA TYR A 273 -7.23 18.51 -11.63
C TYR A 273 -6.90 18.03 -13.05
N ARG A 274 -6.17 16.91 -13.19
CA ARG A 274 -5.91 16.31 -14.51
C ARG A 274 -7.20 15.82 -15.19
N ASP A 275 -8.06 15.13 -14.45
CA ASP A 275 -9.33 14.60 -14.98
C ASP A 275 -10.30 15.75 -15.36
N ILE A 276 -10.46 16.77 -14.52
CA ILE A 276 -11.33 17.92 -14.83
C ILE A 276 -10.81 18.73 -16.02
N ARG A 277 -9.49 18.87 -16.16
CA ARG A 277 -8.87 19.56 -17.29
C ARG A 277 -9.09 18.81 -18.61
N ASP A 278 -9.09 17.47 -18.58
CA ASP A 278 -9.49 16.67 -19.74
C ASP A 278 -10.99 16.82 -20.05
N LEU A 279 -11.85 16.84 -19.03
CA LEU A 279 -13.29 17.07 -19.19
C LEU A 279 -13.61 18.46 -19.74
N ARG A 280 -12.97 19.52 -19.25
CA ARG A 280 -13.17 20.90 -19.71
C ARG A 280 -12.99 21.04 -21.22
N ARG A 281 -12.00 20.36 -21.81
CA ARG A 281 -11.77 20.37 -23.26
C ARG A 281 -12.93 19.78 -24.08
N ARG A 282 -13.84 19.05 -23.43
CA ARG A 282 -14.96 18.33 -24.06
C ARG A 282 -16.32 18.90 -23.67
N LEU A 283 -16.47 19.35 -22.42
CA LEU A 283 -17.69 19.91 -21.85
C LEU A 283 -17.77 21.43 -22.10
N THR A 284 -17.71 21.84 -23.36
CA THR A 284 -17.76 23.25 -23.80
C THR A 284 -19.19 23.73 -24.02
N PHE A 285 -20.13 23.23 -23.22
CA PHE A 285 -21.56 23.46 -23.41
C PHE A 285 -22.03 24.69 -22.64
N LYS A 286 -23.06 25.37 -23.16
CA LYS A 286 -23.67 26.54 -22.51
C LYS A 286 -24.20 26.15 -21.13
N GLY A 287 -23.83 26.93 -20.10
CA GLY A 287 -24.27 26.70 -18.71
C GLY A 287 -23.35 25.77 -17.90
N ILE A 288 -22.39 25.08 -18.54
CA ILE A 288 -21.43 24.19 -17.87
C ILE A 288 -20.04 24.82 -17.77
N GLU A 289 -19.63 25.59 -18.79
CA GLU A 289 -18.26 26.08 -18.93
C GLU A 289 -17.75 26.90 -17.73
N ASP A 290 -18.55 27.82 -17.20
CA ASP A 290 -18.14 28.64 -16.04
C ASP A 290 -17.95 27.80 -14.77
N VAL A 291 -18.82 26.79 -14.58
CA VAL A 291 -18.76 25.89 -13.42
C VAL A 291 -17.50 25.03 -13.49
N ILE A 292 -17.20 24.46 -14.65
CA ILE A 292 -16.03 23.59 -14.81
C ILE A 292 -14.70 24.35 -14.70
N ILE A 293 -14.64 25.59 -15.20
CA ILE A 293 -13.48 26.47 -15.05
C ILE A 293 -13.23 26.78 -13.57
N LYS A 294 -14.29 27.09 -12.82
CA LYS A 294 -14.17 27.37 -11.38
C LYS A 294 -13.69 26.15 -10.61
N ILE A 295 -14.21 24.95 -10.91
CA ILE A 295 -13.73 23.70 -10.31
C ILE A 295 -12.24 23.49 -10.60
N GLU A 296 -11.81 23.68 -11.86
CA GLU A 296 -10.41 23.55 -12.26
C GLU A 296 -9.50 24.49 -11.46
N ASP A 297 -9.87 25.78 -11.36
CA ASP A 297 -9.10 26.79 -10.63
C ASP A 297 -9.01 26.50 -9.13
N ASP A 298 -10.14 26.11 -8.50
CA ASP A 298 -10.20 25.79 -7.07
C ASP A 298 -9.36 24.54 -6.76
N LEU A 299 -9.41 23.51 -7.63
CA LEU A 299 -8.57 22.32 -7.50
C LEU A 299 -7.09 22.68 -7.69
N TYR A 300 -6.73 23.45 -8.72
CA TYR A 300 -5.36 23.84 -9.01
C TYR A 300 -4.70 24.57 -7.82
N ARG A 301 -5.41 25.54 -7.22
CA ARG A 301 -4.92 26.26 -6.03
C ARG A 301 -4.78 25.33 -4.82
N SER A 302 -5.72 24.39 -4.66
CA SER A 302 -5.72 23.44 -3.54
C SER A 302 -4.55 22.45 -3.57
N ILE A 303 -3.93 22.20 -4.74
CA ILE A 303 -2.72 21.36 -4.84
C ILE A 303 -1.59 21.92 -3.97
N PHE A 304 -1.42 23.24 -3.95
CA PHE A 304 -0.30 23.91 -3.28
C PHE A 304 -0.65 24.38 -1.85
N GLU A 305 -1.92 24.62 -1.54
CA GLU A 305 -2.39 25.09 -0.23
C GLU A 305 -2.56 23.93 0.79
N THR A 306 -1.54 23.10 0.93
CA THR A 306 -1.61 21.84 1.69
C THR A 306 -1.81 21.99 3.19
N HIS A 307 -1.56 23.17 3.78
CA HIS A 307 -1.79 23.44 5.20
C HIS A 307 -3.18 23.98 5.52
N LYS A 308 -3.96 24.36 4.50
CA LYS A 308 -5.31 24.90 4.66
C LYS A 308 -6.36 23.85 4.29
N LYS A 309 -7.63 24.17 4.53
CA LYS A 309 -8.71 23.41 3.90
C LYS A 309 -8.66 23.65 2.38
N PRO A 310 -9.01 22.64 1.56
CA PRO A 310 -9.14 22.83 0.11
C PRO A 310 -10.11 23.97 -0.21
N ARG A 311 -9.89 24.66 -1.33
CA ARG A 311 -10.71 25.80 -1.78
C ARG A 311 -12.14 25.40 -2.13
N ILE A 312 -12.29 24.17 -2.61
CA ILE A 312 -13.58 23.51 -2.85
C ILE A 312 -13.67 22.31 -1.90
N SER A 313 -14.77 22.18 -1.15
CA SER A 313 -14.96 21.00 -0.30
C SER A 313 -15.31 19.78 -1.16
N LEU A 314 -15.15 18.58 -0.61
CA LEU A 314 -15.48 17.35 -1.34
C LEU A 314 -16.97 17.31 -1.70
N GLU A 315 -17.81 17.79 -0.78
CA GLU A 315 -19.26 17.88 -0.95
C GLU A 315 -19.64 18.87 -2.06
N ASP A 316 -19.07 20.09 -2.05
CA ASP A 316 -19.32 21.11 -3.08
C ASP A 316 -18.77 20.68 -4.46
N LEU A 317 -17.64 19.97 -4.49
CA LEU A 317 -17.13 19.35 -5.73
C LEU A 317 -18.14 18.36 -6.30
N LEU A 318 -18.64 17.42 -5.48
CA LEU A 318 -19.61 16.43 -5.94
C LEU A 318 -20.93 17.10 -6.36
N GLU A 319 -21.44 18.05 -5.59
CA GLU A 319 -22.67 18.78 -5.91
C GLU A 319 -22.56 19.47 -7.28
N LYS A 320 -21.48 20.20 -7.54
CA LYS A 320 -21.28 20.86 -8.83
C LYS A 320 -21.12 19.87 -9.98
N LEU A 321 -20.49 18.73 -9.77
CA LEU A 321 -20.37 17.69 -10.81
C LEU A 321 -21.71 17.02 -11.10
N GLU A 322 -22.55 16.80 -10.09
CA GLU A 322 -23.91 16.29 -10.26
C GLU A 322 -24.80 17.32 -10.99
N LEU A 323 -24.61 18.63 -10.75
CA LEU A 323 -25.27 19.68 -11.53
C LEU A 323 -24.89 19.61 -13.02
N ILE A 324 -23.59 19.50 -13.31
CA ILE A 324 -23.10 19.33 -14.69
C ILE A 324 -23.67 18.04 -15.30
N ARG A 325 -23.72 16.97 -14.52
CA ARG A 325 -24.26 15.66 -14.93
C ARG A 325 -25.72 15.76 -15.36
N ASN A 326 -26.55 16.42 -14.56
CA ASN A 326 -27.97 16.62 -14.86
C ASN A 326 -28.17 17.46 -16.13
N GLU A 327 -27.41 18.56 -16.26
CA GLU A 327 -27.46 19.40 -17.47
C GLU A 327 -27.08 18.62 -18.74
N ILE A 328 -26.06 17.75 -18.66
CA ILE A 328 -25.65 16.87 -19.77
C ILE A 328 -26.75 15.89 -20.17
N ILE A 329 -27.43 15.30 -19.18
CA ILE A 329 -28.52 14.34 -19.41
C ILE A 329 -29.72 15.04 -20.04
N GLU A 330 -30.14 16.17 -19.49
CA GLU A 330 -31.38 16.86 -19.87
C GLU A 330 -31.24 17.64 -21.18
N LYS A 331 -30.09 18.28 -21.42
CA LYS A 331 -29.95 19.28 -22.51
C LYS A 331 -28.87 18.96 -23.54
N HIS A 332 -28.01 17.97 -23.29
CA HIS A 332 -26.87 17.66 -24.16
C HIS A 332 -26.80 16.18 -24.57
N ASN A 333 -27.94 15.48 -24.59
CA ASN A 333 -28.08 14.10 -25.07
C ASN A 333 -27.08 13.13 -24.42
N SER A 334 -26.73 13.34 -23.15
CA SER A 334 -25.77 12.52 -22.41
C SER A 334 -24.36 12.46 -23.03
N LEU A 335 -23.98 13.45 -23.84
CA LEU A 335 -22.67 13.49 -24.51
C LEU A 335 -21.54 13.59 -23.47
N TYR A 336 -20.59 12.65 -23.53
CA TYR A 336 -19.47 12.49 -22.57
C TYR A 336 -19.87 12.16 -21.13
N LEU A 337 -21.12 11.76 -20.88
CA LEU A 337 -21.60 11.39 -19.54
C LEU A 337 -20.74 10.28 -18.90
N ASP A 338 -20.27 9.31 -19.68
CA ASP A 338 -19.45 8.20 -19.18
C ASP A 338 -18.09 8.64 -18.61
N LYS A 339 -17.55 9.75 -19.12
CA LYS A 339 -16.30 10.33 -18.62
C LYS A 339 -16.54 11.10 -17.32
N LEU A 340 -17.64 11.84 -17.25
CA LEU A 340 -18.03 12.55 -16.04
C LEU A 340 -18.37 11.57 -14.91
N ASP A 341 -19.15 10.52 -15.20
CA ASP A 341 -19.50 9.48 -14.24
C ASP A 341 -18.26 8.76 -13.71
N ASN A 342 -17.28 8.45 -14.57
CA ASN A 342 -16.00 7.88 -14.13
C ASN A 342 -15.24 8.84 -13.18
N PHE A 343 -15.24 10.14 -13.47
CA PHE A 343 -14.62 11.13 -12.61
C PHE A 343 -15.33 11.24 -11.24
N ILE A 344 -16.66 11.30 -11.24
CA ILE A 344 -17.49 11.28 -10.02
C ILE A 344 -17.22 10.01 -9.20
N ASP A 345 -17.19 8.85 -9.86
CA ASP A 345 -16.93 7.56 -9.19
C ASP A 345 -15.54 7.55 -8.54
N LYS A 346 -14.50 8.04 -9.22
CA LYS A 346 -13.15 8.18 -8.64
C LYS A 346 -13.15 9.10 -7.41
N ILE A 347 -13.88 10.22 -7.45
CA ILE A 347 -14.01 11.12 -6.30
C ILE A 347 -14.67 10.40 -5.11
N LYS A 348 -15.74 9.64 -5.36
CA LYS A 348 -16.45 8.87 -4.33
C LYS A 348 -15.60 7.73 -3.76
N ILE A 349 -14.68 7.15 -4.54
CA ILE A 349 -13.73 6.12 -4.10
C ILE A 349 -12.61 6.71 -3.23
N PHE A 350 -11.91 7.74 -3.72
CA PHE A 350 -10.65 8.22 -3.11
C PHE A 350 -10.82 9.41 -2.15
N GLY A 351 -11.91 10.17 -2.26
CA GLY A 351 -12.13 11.41 -1.50
C GLY A 351 -10.94 12.37 -1.58
N TYR A 352 -10.64 13.09 -0.50
CA TYR A 352 -9.44 13.95 -0.37
C TYR A 352 -8.31 13.33 0.46
N HIS A 353 -8.29 12.00 0.59
CA HIS A 353 -7.26 11.30 1.35
C HIS A 353 -6.36 10.39 0.50
N PHE A 354 -6.82 10.00 -0.70
CA PHE A 354 -6.14 9.07 -1.62
C PHE A 354 -5.99 7.64 -1.08
N ALA A 355 -5.21 7.49 -0.02
CA ALA A 355 -4.99 6.26 0.72
C ALA A 355 -5.09 6.56 2.22
N THR A 356 -5.61 5.62 2.99
CA THR A 356 -5.70 5.75 4.43
C THR A 356 -4.33 5.55 5.05
N LEU A 357 -3.84 6.55 5.77
CA LEU A 357 -2.61 6.48 6.56
C LEU A 357 -2.89 5.70 7.85
N ASP A 358 -2.27 4.54 8.00
CA ASP A 358 -2.38 3.73 9.23
C ASP A 358 -1.27 4.16 10.20
N ILE A 359 -1.60 4.33 11.49
CA ILE A 359 -0.61 4.58 12.55
C ILE A 359 -0.27 3.25 13.21
N ARG A 360 1.01 2.97 13.43
CA ARG A 360 1.45 1.73 14.10
C ARG A 360 2.51 2.02 15.16
N GLN A 361 2.40 1.35 16.31
CA GLN A 361 3.38 1.41 17.41
C GLN A 361 3.32 0.14 18.26
N ASP A 362 4.42 -0.16 18.96
CA ASP A 362 4.59 -1.31 19.84
C ASP A 362 3.84 -1.17 21.18
N SER A 363 3.19 -2.26 21.62
CA SER A 363 2.42 -2.34 22.86
C SER A 363 3.22 -2.00 24.13
N ARG A 364 4.53 -2.26 24.16
CA ARG A 364 5.42 -1.94 25.29
C ARG A 364 5.64 -0.44 25.41
N VAL A 365 5.71 0.25 24.27
CA VAL A 365 5.76 1.72 24.23
C VAL A 365 4.45 2.29 24.78
N HIS A 366 3.30 1.76 24.36
CA HIS A 366 1.99 2.17 24.90
C HIS A 366 1.91 1.98 26.41
N SER A 367 2.28 0.81 26.92
CA SER A 367 2.23 0.50 28.34
C SER A 367 3.10 1.47 29.16
N LYS A 368 4.32 1.78 28.67
CA LYS A 368 5.22 2.75 29.30
C LYS A 368 4.62 4.16 29.30
N VAL A 369 4.09 4.60 28.16
CA VAL A 369 3.46 5.93 28.02
C VAL A 369 2.25 6.05 28.94
N PHE A 370 1.42 5.02 28.96
CA PHE A 370 0.23 4.97 29.80
C PHE A 370 0.58 5.07 31.29
N TYR A 371 1.62 4.36 31.73
CA TYR A 371 2.12 4.44 33.10
C TYR A 371 2.57 5.85 33.48
N GLU A 372 3.32 6.54 32.61
CA GLU A 372 3.76 7.93 32.88
C GLU A 372 2.58 8.92 32.92
N ILE A 373 1.58 8.73 32.05
CA ILE A 373 0.31 9.48 32.12
C ILE A 373 -0.35 9.27 33.49
N PHE A 374 -0.41 8.03 33.97
CA PHE A 374 -1.00 7.71 35.26
C PHE A 374 -0.28 8.39 36.42
N LYS A 375 1.05 8.31 36.42
CA LYS A 375 1.91 8.87 37.47
C LYS A 375 1.82 10.40 37.57
N LYS A 376 1.63 11.09 36.45
CA LYS A 376 1.63 12.56 36.40
C LYS A 376 0.22 13.15 36.44
N ALA A 377 -0.65 12.76 35.52
CA ALA A 377 -1.97 13.38 35.32
C ALA A 377 -3.08 12.76 36.19
N LEU A 378 -2.90 11.50 36.62
CA LEU A 378 -3.94 10.73 37.29
C LEU A 378 -3.60 10.34 38.74
N LYS A 379 -2.50 10.88 39.28
CA LYS A 379 -1.90 10.53 40.58
C LYS A 379 -2.89 10.54 41.76
N ASN A 380 -3.89 11.42 41.72
CA ASN A 380 -4.88 11.58 42.79
C ASN A 380 -6.20 10.84 42.54
N LYS A 381 -6.39 10.26 41.35
CA LYS A 381 -7.65 9.60 40.93
C LYS A 381 -7.52 8.08 40.83
N PHE A 382 -6.31 7.53 40.88
CA PHE A 382 -6.05 6.13 40.55
C PHE A 382 -4.93 5.49 41.39
N PRO A 383 -4.86 4.13 41.46
CA PRO A 383 -3.85 3.43 42.25
C PRO A 383 -2.43 3.77 41.80
N LYS A 384 -1.55 4.07 42.76
CA LYS A 384 -0.13 4.39 42.50
C LYS A 384 0.64 3.23 41.85
N ASP A 385 0.17 1.99 42.03
CA ASP A 385 0.82 0.78 41.53
C ASP A 385 0.04 0.10 40.39
N TYR A 386 -0.45 0.89 39.42
CA TYR A 386 -1.19 0.35 38.26
C TYR A 386 -0.41 -0.75 37.52
N ALA A 387 0.92 -0.60 37.41
CA ALA A 387 1.77 -1.55 36.68
C ALA A 387 1.66 -2.99 37.21
N ASN A 388 1.58 -3.17 38.53
CA ASN A 388 1.52 -4.47 39.18
C ASN A 388 0.10 -5.00 39.43
N LEU A 389 -0.94 -4.26 39.04
CA LEU A 389 -2.31 -4.73 39.16
C LEU A 389 -2.57 -5.95 38.27
N LYS A 390 -3.43 -6.85 38.76
CA LYS A 390 -4.00 -7.94 37.95
C LYS A 390 -4.81 -7.34 36.79
N GLU A 391 -4.88 -8.07 35.68
CA GLU A 391 -5.60 -7.64 34.47
C GLU A 391 -7.04 -7.19 34.76
N SER A 392 -7.80 -7.95 35.56
CA SER A 392 -9.17 -7.59 35.95
C SER A 392 -9.27 -6.24 36.67
N ASP A 393 -8.26 -5.88 37.47
CA ASP A 393 -8.26 -4.63 38.23
C ASP A 393 -7.75 -3.46 37.39
N LYS A 394 -6.83 -3.70 36.44
CA LYS A 394 -6.46 -2.73 35.42
C LYS A 394 -7.69 -2.35 34.58
N ILE A 395 -8.49 -3.30 34.13
CA ILE A 395 -9.71 -3.02 33.34
C ILE A 395 -10.68 -2.11 34.12
N LYS A 396 -10.94 -2.40 35.41
CA LYS A 396 -11.79 -1.54 36.26
C LYS A 396 -11.26 -0.11 36.40
N VAL A 397 -9.93 0.05 36.39
CA VAL A 397 -9.27 1.36 36.41
C VAL A 397 -9.50 2.08 35.07
N LEU A 398 -9.25 1.42 33.94
CA LEU A 398 -9.47 1.96 32.59
C LEU A 398 -10.94 2.39 32.38
N ASP A 399 -11.88 1.62 32.92
CA ASP A 399 -13.31 1.91 32.87
C ASP A 399 -13.73 3.16 33.67
N LYS A 400 -12.86 3.75 34.49
CA LYS A 400 -13.17 5.02 35.17
C LYS A 400 -12.60 6.25 34.45
N ILE A 401 -11.79 6.05 33.41
CA ILE A 401 -11.17 7.16 32.66
C ILE A 401 -12.20 7.84 31.76
N GLN A 402 -12.53 9.09 32.10
CA GLN A 402 -13.36 10.02 31.31
C GLN A 402 -12.98 11.47 31.65
N ASN A 403 -13.32 12.40 30.75
CA ASN A 403 -13.29 13.86 30.98
C ASN A 403 -11.90 14.42 31.34
N ILE A 404 -10.87 13.98 30.63
CA ILE A 404 -9.50 14.50 30.74
C ILE A 404 -8.98 14.65 29.31
N GLU A 405 -8.47 15.83 28.97
CA GLU A 405 -7.86 16.13 27.68
C GLU A 405 -6.39 16.49 27.91
N LEU A 406 -5.51 15.56 27.56
CA LEU A 406 -4.06 15.69 27.69
C LEU A 406 -3.47 16.34 26.45
N SER A 407 -2.46 17.18 26.67
CA SER A 407 -1.56 17.69 25.65
C SER A 407 -0.22 16.96 25.71
N GLY A 408 0.48 16.88 24.57
CA GLY A 408 1.86 16.41 24.54
C GLY A 408 2.79 17.29 25.41
N ASP A 409 2.49 18.58 25.53
CA ASP A 409 3.25 19.54 26.34
C ASP A 409 3.08 19.34 27.85
N ASP A 410 2.12 18.49 28.27
CA ASP A 410 1.98 18.11 29.67
C ASP A 410 3.12 17.18 30.12
N PHE A 411 4.03 16.75 29.23
CA PHE A 411 5.07 15.76 29.52
C PHE A 411 6.43 16.16 28.94
N ASN A 412 7.49 15.93 29.73
CA ASN A 412 8.88 16.18 29.30
C ASN A 412 9.50 14.97 28.59
N ASP A 413 8.95 13.77 28.78
CA ASP A 413 9.44 12.55 28.12
C ASP A 413 9.06 12.57 26.64
N THR A 414 10.06 12.51 25.77
CA THR A 414 9.90 12.59 24.31
C THR A 414 9.03 11.46 23.76
N ILE A 415 9.06 10.26 24.33
CA ILE A 415 8.25 9.12 23.87
C ILE A 415 6.78 9.34 24.23
N VAL A 416 6.51 9.83 25.45
CA VAL A 416 5.15 10.19 25.89
C VAL A 416 4.58 11.28 25.00
N LYS A 417 5.33 12.39 24.83
CA LYS A 417 4.95 13.51 23.98
C LYS A 417 4.66 13.05 22.56
N ASN A 418 5.59 12.33 21.93
CA ASN A 418 5.44 11.81 20.57
C ASN A 418 4.22 10.88 20.41
N THR A 419 3.89 10.08 21.42
CA THR A 419 2.76 9.14 21.35
C THR A 419 1.43 9.89 21.43
N ILE A 420 1.29 10.81 22.39
CA ILE A 420 0.10 11.67 22.53
C ILE A 420 -0.09 12.54 21.29
N GLU A 421 0.97 13.20 20.82
CA GLU A 421 0.92 14.03 19.61
C GLU A 421 0.51 13.24 18.38
N SER A 422 0.92 11.97 18.26
CA SER A 422 0.48 11.14 17.13
C SER A 422 -1.02 10.86 17.16
N ILE A 423 -1.61 10.65 18.33
CA ILE A 423 -3.07 10.49 18.51
C ILE A 423 -3.81 11.79 18.17
N ILE A 424 -3.26 12.94 18.58
CA ILE A 424 -3.83 14.26 18.26
C ILE A 424 -3.71 14.55 16.75
N ALA A 425 -2.61 14.16 16.11
CA ALA A 425 -2.41 14.33 14.68
C ALA A 425 -3.45 13.56 13.86
N MET A 426 -3.85 12.36 14.28
CA MET A 426 -4.94 11.63 13.61
C MET A 426 -6.23 12.45 13.56
N LYS A 427 -6.59 13.15 14.64
CA LYS A 427 -7.78 14.04 14.71
C LYS A 427 -7.65 15.19 13.72
N THR A 428 -6.45 15.78 13.64
CA THR A 428 -6.12 16.83 12.66
C THR A 428 -6.22 16.34 11.22
N ILE A 429 -5.73 15.14 10.94
CA ILE A 429 -5.80 14.52 9.61
C ILE A 429 -7.24 14.26 9.22
N GLN A 430 -8.06 13.69 10.12
CA GLN A 430 -9.47 13.45 9.85
C GLN A 430 -10.25 14.74 9.59
N LYS A 431 -9.97 15.81 10.34
CA LYS A 431 -10.59 17.13 10.14
C LYS A 431 -10.26 17.74 8.78
N ASN A 432 -9.05 17.51 8.26
CA ASN A 432 -8.55 18.14 7.04
C ASN A 432 -8.79 17.31 5.77
N ASN A 433 -8.81 15.99 5.89
CA ASN A 433 -8.80 15.06 4.76
C ASN A 433 -9.97 14.05 4.80
N GLY A 434 -10.83 14.14 5.82
CA GLY A 434 -11.95 13.22 6.07
C GLY A 434 -11.57 12.05 6.98
N GLU A 435 -12.56 11.43 7.64
CA GLU A 435 -12.35 10.34 8.61
C GLU A 435 -11.48 9.21 8.05
N LYS A 436 -11.77 8.76 6.82
CA LYS A 436 -11.03 7.69 6.13
C LYS A 436 -9.54 7.95 5.94
N ALA A 437 -9.09 9.19 6.08
CA ALA A 437 -7.69 9.56 5.89
C ALA A 437 -6.76 8.94 6.94
N CYS A 438 -7.22 8.78 8.18
CA CYS A 438 -6.42 8.24 9.26
C CYS A 438 -7.34 7.75 10.39
N HIS A 439 -7.89 6.55 10.21
CA HIS A 439 -8.84 5.95 11.15
C HIS A 439 -8.37 4.62 11.74
N ARG A 440 -7.12 4.23 11.56
CA ARG A 440 -6.61 2.94 12.05
C ARG A 440 -5.36 3.12 12.89
N TYR A 441 -5.38 2.49 14.06
CA TYR A 441 -4.26 2.45 14.98
C TYR A 441 -3.88 1.00 15.26
N ILE A 442 -2.72 0.57 14.76
CA ILE A 442 -2.19 -0.78 14.85
C ILE A 442 -1.29 -0.91 16.08
N ILE A 443 -1.51 -1.96 16.86
CA ILE A 443 -0.74 -2.28 18.06
C ILE A 443 0.12 -3.50 17.77
N SER A 444 1.41 -3.31 17.52
CA SER A 444 2.36 -4.42 17.35
C SER A 444 2.59 -5.17 18.65
N ASN A 445 3.02 -6.43 18.56
CA ASN A 445 3.31 -7.28 19.71
C ASN A 445 2.15 -7.25 20.74
N ASN A 446 0.92 -7.43 20.27
CA ASN A 446 -0.27 -7.39 21.13
C ASN A 446 -0.47 -8.73 21.84
N GLN A 447 -0.21 -8.78 23.15
CA GLN A 447 -0.21 -10.02 23.93
C GLN A 447 -1.42 -10.16 24.86
N SER A 448 -2.08 -9.06 25.21
CA SER A 448 -3.15 -9.03 26.22
C SER A 448 -4.30 -8.09 25.85
N ALA A 449 -5.45 -8.21 26.52
CA ALA A 449 -6.56 -7.28 26.35
C ALA A 449 -6.22 -5.88 26.88
N ILE A 450 -5.31 -5.80 27.85
CA ILE A 450 -4.82 -4.54 28.41
C ILE A 450 -4.15 -3.67 27.35
N ASN A 451 -3.36 -4.26 26.44
CA ASN A 451 -2.71 -3.47 25.38
C ASN A 451 -3.73 -2.72 24.52
N ILE A 452 -4.85 -3.37 24.18
CA ILE A 452 -5.94 -2.79 23.40
C ILE A 452 -6.67 -1.70 24.22
N LEU A 453 -7.00 -2.00 25.48
CA LEU A 453 -7.78 -1.11 26.33
C LEU A 453 -7.00 0.13 26.80
N GLU A 454 -5.67 0.03 26.94
CA GLU A 454 -4.79 1.18 27.21
C GLU A 454 -4.80 2.14 26.03
N VAL A 455 -4.62 1.65 24.80
CA VAL A 455 -4.72 2.47 23.59
C VAL A 455 -6.10 3.09 23.46
N PHE A 456 -7.16 2.32 23.64
CA PHE A 456 -8.54 2.82 23.66
C PHE A 456 -8.76 3.94 24.67
N SER A 457 -8.15 3.81 25.86
CA SER A 457 -8.22 4.83 26.90
C SER A 457 -7.37 6.06 26.57
N MET A 458 -6.20 5.90 25.95
CA MET A 458 -5.37 7.01 25.48
C MET A 458 -6.09 7.89 24.47
N PHE A 459 -6.83 7.32 23.52
CA PHE A 459 -7.65 8.11 22.60
C PHE A 459 -8.67 8.98 23.34
N LYS A 460 -9.38 8.43 24.33
CA LYS A 460 -10.31 9.20 25.16
C LYS A 460 -9.62 10.33 25.93
N LEU A 461 -8.42 10.05 26.46
CA LEU A 461 -7.59 11.02 27.16
C LEU A 461 -7.06 12.13 26.24
N CYS A 462 -7.04 11.92 24.92
CA CYS A 462 -6.62 12.93 23.94
C CYS A 462 -7.83 13.67 23.30
N GLY A 463 -8.96 13.74 24.02
CA GLY A 463 -10.13 14.50 23.58
C GLY A 463 -10.92 13.86 22.44
N TRP A 464 -10.85 12.53 22.28
CA TRP A 464 -11.74 11.80 21.36
C TRP A 464 -13.02 11.41 22.10
N ASN A 465 -14.09 12.19 21.92
CA ASN A 465 -15.39 11.92 22.55
C ASN A 465 -16.15 10.80 21.82
N ASN A 466 -16.26 10.92 20.49
CA ASN A 466 -16.76 9.87 19.59
C ASN A 466 -15.56 9.30 18.83
N LEU A 467 -15.07 8.12 19.23
CA LEU A 467 -13.89 7.51 18.62
C LEU A 467 -14.24 6.98 17.23
N THR A 468 -13.79 7.69 16.21
CA THR A 468 -13.83 7.30 14.79
C THR A 468 -12.56 6.56 14.38
N ILE A 469 -12.00 5.76 15.30
CA ILE A 469 -10.74 5.02 15.13
C ILE A 469 -10.98 3.53 15.32
N ASP A 470 -10.45 2.71 14.43
CA ASP A 470 -10.36 1.27 14.57
C ASP A 470 -9.02 0.91 15.23
N ILE A 471 -9.07 0.29 16.41
CA ILE A 471 -7.90 -0.23 17.09
C ILE A 471 -7.64 -1.65 16.57
N VAL A 472 -6.47 -1.86 15.99
CA VAL A 472 -6.11 -3.08 15.26
C VAL A 472 -5.01 -3.82 16.03
N PRO A 473 -5.35 -4.84 16.84
CA PRO A 473 -4.33 -5.66 17.48
C PRO A 473 -3.60 -6.49 16.43
N LEU A 474 -2.27 -6.57 16.57
CA LEU A 474 -1.40 -7.38 15.73
C LEU A 474 -0.79 -8.51 16.58
N PHE A 475 -1.18 -9.75 16.26
CA PHE A 475 -0.64 -10.98 16.85
C PHE A 475 0.45 -11.53 15.90
N GLU A 476 1.71 -11.59 16.36
CA GLU A 476 2.88 -11.84 15.49
C GLU A 476 3.63 -13.14 15.80
N THR A 477 3.72 -13.51 17.07
CA THR A 477 4.42 -14.74 17.51
C THR A 477 3.47 -15.92 17.63
N ILE A 478 4.00 -17.14 17.75
CA ILE A 478 3.16 -18.34 17.93
C ILE A 478 2.37 -18.26 19.24
N ASP A 479 3.00 -17.77 20.30
CA ASP A 479 2.36 -17.59 21.60
C ASP A 479 1.20 -16.59 21.55
N ASP A 480 1.40 -15.47 20.84
CA ASP A 480 0.34 -14.47 20.61
C ASP A 480 -0.87 -15.07 19.89
N LEU A 481 -0.61 -15.87 18.84
CA LEU A 481 -1.64 -16.56 18.07
C LEU A 481 -2.40 -17.58 18.91
N ASN A 482 -1.75 -18.22 19.88
CA ASN A 482 -2.39 -19.17 20.79
C ASN A 482 -3.34 -18.47 21.78
N VAL A 483 -3.01 -17.27 22.25
CA VAL A 483 -3.82 -16.53 23.24
C VAL A 483 -4.85 -15.58 22.63
N CYS A 484 -4.77 -15.29 21.33
CA CYS A 484 -5.58 -14.27 20.66
C CYS A 484 -7.10 -14.39 20.89
N LYS A 485 -7.64 -15.62 20.94
CA LYS A 485 -9.06 -15.87 21.21
C LYS A 485 -9.48 -15.35 22.58
N GLY A 486 -8.70 -15.66 23.62
CA GLY A 486 -8.98 -15.24 24.99
C GLY A 486 -8.87 -13.73 25.15
N VAL A 487 -7.83 -13.14 24.53
CA VAL A 487 -7.64 -11.68 24.48
C VAL A 487 -8.86 -10.99 23.89
N MET A 488 -9.32 -11.42 22.72
CA MET A 488 -10.46 -10.79 22.06
C MET A 488 -11.78 -11.03 22.79
N GLU A 489 -11.98 -12.20 23.42
CA GLU A 489 -13.15 -12.46 24.26
C GLU A 489 -13.22 -11.49 25.44
N THR A 490 -12.10 -11.23 26.13
CA THR A 490 -12.02 -10.22 27.20
C THR A 490 -12.36 -8.82 26.69
N VAL A 491 -11.85 -8.44 25.52
CA VAL A 491 -12.13 -7.12 24.91
C VAL A 491 -13.60 -6.99 24.52
N TYR A 492 -14.21 -8.02 23.92
CA TYR A 492 -15.62 -7.97 23.52
C TYR A 492 -16.57 -7.95 24.72
N ASN A 493 -16.18 -8.51 25.86
CA ASN A 493 -16.92 -8.41 27.12
C ASN A 493 -16.83 -7.03 27.79
N ASN A 494 -15.84 -6.19 27.44
CA ASN A 494 -15.76 -4.83 27.99
C ASN A 494 -16.88 -3.96 27.39
N LYS A 495 -17.83 -3.53 28.23
CA LYS A 495 -19.00 -2.75 27.80
C LYS A 495 -18.64 -1.46 27.06
N LYS A 496 -17.59 -0.74 27.48
CA LYS A 496 -17.20 0.51 26.82
C LYS A 496 -16.61 0.27 25.43
N TYR A 497 -15.83 -0.79 25.27
CA TYR A 497 -15.28 -1.17 23.97
C TYR A 497 -16.35 -1.76 23.05
N ARG A 498 -17.29 -2.56 23.60
CA ARG A 498 -18.45 -3.07 22.85
C ARG A 498 -19.28 -1.93 22.26
N ASN A 499 -19.61 -0.91 23.06
CA ASN A 499 -20.33 0.28 22.59
C ASN A 499 -19.54 1.02 21.48
N HIS A 500 -18.21 1.06 21.59
CA HIS A 500 -17.38 1.63 20.52
C HIS A 500 -17.50 0.82 19.23
N LEU A 501 -17.45 -0.52 19.31
CA LEU A 501 -17.65 -1.37 18.13
C LEU A 501 -19.04 -1.20 17.50
N GLU A 502 -20.11 -0.96 18.28
CA GLU A 502 -21.45 -0.67 17.73
C GLU A 502 -21.43 0.60 16.87
N LEU A 503 -20.78 1.66 17.34
CA LEU A 503 -20.58 2.90 16.57
C LEU A 503 -19.70 2.69 15.32
N ARG A 504 -18.89 1.63 15.30
CA ARG A 504 -18.06 1.19 14.16
C ARG A 504 -18.73 0.08 13.33
N GLY A 505 -20.04 -0.11 13.48
CA GLY A 505 -20.82 -1.06 12.67
C GLY A 505 -20.60 -2.53 13.05
N ASN A 506 -20.23 -2.80 14.30
CA ASN A 506 -19.89 -4.13 14.81
C ASN A 506 -18.77 -4.81 14.03
N VAL A 507 -17.76 -4.05 13.61
CA VAL A 507 -16.60 -4.55 12.86
C VAL A 507 -15.33 -4.43 13.69
N GLN A 508 -14.55 -5.51 13.78
CA GLN A 508 -13.22 -5.50 14.40
C GLN A 508 -12.18 -5.97 13.37
N THR A 509 -11.21 -5.13 13.06
CA THR A 509 -10.06 -5.54 12.25
C THR A 509 -8.96 -6.11 13.14
N ILE A 510 -8.40 -7.26 12.80
CA ILE A 510 -7.31 -7.92 13.52
C ILE A 510 -6.19 -8.20 12.52
N MET A 511 -4.96 -7.84 12.88
CA MET A 511 -3.79 -8.08 12.04
C MET A 511 -3.06 -9.34 12.49
N LEU A 512 -2.59 -10.14 11.54
CA LEU A 512 -1.83 -11.37 11.79
C LEU A 512 -0.46 -11.29 11.10
N GLY A 513 0.60 -11.43 11.86
CA GLY A 513 1.98 -11.38 11.37
C GLY A 513 2.48 -12.76 10.94
N PHE A 514 3.03 -12.86 9.73
CA PHE A 514 3.57 -14.13 9.20
C PHE A 514 5.09 -14.24 9.38
N SER A 515 5.82 -13.14 9.21
CA SER A 515 7.29 -13.13 9.25
C SER A 515 7.85 -13.58 10.58
N ASP A 516 7.34 -13.06 11.69
CA ASP A 516 7.92 -13.34 13.01
C ASP A 516 7.56 -14.74 13.49
N GLY A 517 6.32 -15.21 13.30
CA GLY A 517 5.97 -16.62 13.48
C GLY A 517 6.81 -17.59 12.63
N THR A 518 7.25 -17.18 11.42
CA THR A 518 8.15 -18.00 10.59
C THR A 518 9.56 -18.09 11.16
N LYS A 519 10.08 -17.00 11.76
CA LYS A 519 11.39 -17.01 12.45
C LYS A 519 11.33 -17.84 13.74
N ASP A 520 10.18 -17.83 14.40
CA ASP A 520 9.92 -18.48 15.69
C ASP A 520 9.76 -20.00 15.54
N GLY A 521 8.82 -20.48 14.72
CA GLY A 521 8.50 -21.91 14.61
C GLY A 521 8.57 -22.52 13.20
N GLY A 522 9.14 -21.80 12.23
CA GLY A 522 9.26 -22.24 10.84
C GLY A 522 7.98 -22.05 10.01
N TYR A 523 8.12 -22.15 8.69
CA TYR A 523 7.08 -21.74 7.72
C TYR A 523 5.77 -22.54 7.85
N LEU A 524 5.85 -23.87 8.02
CA LEU A 524 4.66 -24.72 8.11
C LEU A 524 3.85 -24.42 9.38
N THR A 525 4.53 -24.40 10.53
CA THR A 525 3.92 -24.11 11.83
C THR A 525 3.27 -22.74 11.84
N ALA A 526 3.97 -21.71 11.35
CA ALA A 526 3.43 -20.35 11.30
C ALA A 526 2.13 -20.26 10.50
N ASN A 527 2.09 -20.85 9.30
CA ASN A 527 0.88 -20.84 8.46
C ASN A 527 -0.27 -21.63 9.08
N TRP A 528 0.03 -22.77 9.71
CA TRP A 528 -0.98 -23.58 10.41
C TRP A 528 -1.56 -22.83 11.61
N SER A 529 -0.71 -22.22 12.45
CA SER A 529 -1.13 -21.42 13.60
C SER A 529 -1.97 -20.22 13.17
N ILE A 530 -1.62 -19.55 12.07
CA ILE A 530 -2.42 -18.43 11.52
C ILE A 530 -3.80 -18.92 11.06
N LEU A 531 -3.88 -20.05 10.37
CA LEU A 531 -5.18 -20.62 9.98
C LEU A 531 -6.04 -20.91 11.22
N LYS A 532 -5.47 -21.55 12.25
CA LYS A 532 -6.17 -21.86 13.50
C LYS A 532 -6.58 -20.61 14.29
N ALA A 533 -5.75 -19.57 14.29
CA ALA A 533 -6.10 -18.28 14.86
C ALA A 533 -7.27 -17.65 14.09
N LYS A 534 -7.25 -17.63 12.75
CA LYS A 534 -8.35 -17.11 11.92
C LYS A 534 -9.67 -17.84 12.15
N GLU A 535 -9.66 -19.17 12.23
CA GLU A 535 -10.84 -19.98 12.57
C GLU A 535 -11.38 -19.63 13.96
N SER A 536 -10.50 -19.54 14.95
CA SER A 536 -10.87 -19.28 16.34
C SER A 536 -11.41 -17.85 16.54
N LEU A 537 -10.79 -16.87 15.91
CA LEU A 537 -11.20 -15.46 15.91
C LEU A 537 -12.52 -15.28 15.15
N THR A 538 -12.71 -15.95 14.02
CA THR A 538 -14.00 -15.96 13.32
C THR A 538 -15.11 -16.48 14.22
N LYS A 539 -14.88 -17.62 14.90
CA LYS A 539 -15.87 -18.21 15.81
C LYS A 539 -16.18 -17.30 17.00
N ILE A 540 -15.17 -16.71 17.65
CA ILE A 540 -15.39 -15.87 18.82
C ILE A 540 -16.06 -14.55 18.44
N SER A 541 -15.70 -13.90 17.33
CA SER A 541 -16.35 -12.66 16.89
C SER A 541 -17.83 -12.90 16.53
N ARG A 542 -18.14 -14.00 15.83
CA ARG A 542 -19.55 -14.39 15.55
C ARG A 542 -20.38 -14.61 16.81
N LYS A 543 -19.81 -15.19 17.88
CA LYS A 543 -20.49 -15.36 19.19
C LYS A 543 -20.96 -14.02 19.78
N TYR A 544 -20.26 -12.92 19.48
CA TYR A 544 -20.56 -11.58 20.00
C TYR A 544 -21.27 -10.67 18.98
N ASP A 545 -21.74 -11.23 17.85
CA ASP A 545 -22.31 -10.47 16.72
C ASP A 545 -21.35 -9.40 16.19
N ILE A 546 -20.06 -9.76 16.10
CA ILE A 546 -19.00 -8.91 15.56
C ILE A 546 -18.47 -9.55 14.29
N LYS A 547 -18.37 -8.75 13.24
CA LYS A 547 -17.70 -9.13 11.99
C LYS A 547 -16.21 -8.87 12.13
N VAL A 548 -15.40 -9.94 12.09
CA VAL A 548 -13.94 -9.81 12.07
C VAL A 548 -13.43 -9.59 10.65
N ILE A 549 -12.45 -8.71 10.50
CA ILE A 549 -11.68 -8.55 9.27
C ILE A 549 -10.23 -8.93 9.57
N PHE A 550 -9.64 -9.78 8.72
CA PHE A 550 -8.24 -10.12 8.83
C PHE A 550 -7.38 -9.20 7.97
N PHE A 551 -6.37 -8.63 8.61
CA PHE A 551 -5.30 -7.90 7.96
C PHE A 551 -4.03 -8.74 7.95
N ASP A 552 -3.68 -9.26 6.78
CA ASP A 552 -2.52 -10.13 6.61
C ASP A 552 -1.25 -9.28 6.47
N GLY A 553 -0.36 -9.43 7.47
CA GLY A 553 0.91 -8.72 7.55
C GLY A 553 1.97 -9.23 6.59
N ARG A 554 3.17 -8.65 6.71
CA ARG A 554 4.31 -8.96 5.83
C ARG A 554 4.72 -10.42 5.97
N GLY A 555 5.24 -10.97 4.86
CA GLY A 555 5.88 -12.29 4.83
C GLY A 555 4.95 -13.49 4.70
N GLY A 556 3.64 -13.29 4.59
CA GLY A 556 2.70 -14.37 4.32
C GLY A 556 2.81 -14.91 2.88
N PRO A 557 2.21 -16.07 2.58
CA PRO A 557 2.19 -16.63 1.23
C PRO A 557 1.72 -15.63 0.16
N PRO A 558 0.70 -14.78 0.40
CA PRO A 558 0.32 -13.71 -0.53
C PRO A 558 1.38 -12.62 -0.77
N ALA A 559 2.26 -12.38 0.20
CA ALA A 559 3.19 -11.25 0.21
C ALA A 559 4.58 -11.60 -0.36
N ARG A 560 4.97 -12.89 -0.37
CA ARG A 560 6.32 -13.32 -0.80
C ARG A 560 6.48 -13.49 -2.32
N GLY A 561 5.41 -13.39 -3.10
CA GLY A 561 5.46 -13.68 -4.54
C GLY A 561 5.71 -15.17 -4.83
N GLY A 562 5.47 -15.60 -6.07
CA GLY A 562 5.70 -16.99 -6.52
C GLY A 562 4.53 -17.97 -6.35
N GLY A 563 3.50 -17.60 -5.57
CA GLY A 563 2.23 -18.33 -5.47
C GLY A 563 1.06 -17.50 -5.98
N ASN A 564 -0.09 -18.14 -6.19
CA ASN A 564 -1.27 -17.42 -6.65
C ASN A 564 -2.09 -16.87 -5.46
N THR A 565 -2.03 -15.56 -5.25
CA THR A 565 -2.71 -14.88 -4.14
C THR A 565 -4.22 -15.17 -4.08
N TYR A 566 -4.91 -15.26 -5.22
CA TYR A 566 -6.35 -15.57 -5.18
C TYR A 566 -6.61 -17.01 -4.73
N GLN A 567 -5.71 -17.95 -5.07
CA GLN A 567 -5.85 -19.36 -4.66
C GLN A 567 -5.70 -19.51 -3.15
N PHE A 568 -4.75 -18.78 -2.56
CA PHE A 568 -4.58 -18.73 -1.10
C PHE A 568 -5.88 -18.33 -0.40
N TYR A 569 -6.49 -17.21 -0.80
CA TYR A 569 -7.75 -16.77 -0.17
C TYR A 569 -8.93 -17.70 -0.48
N SER A 570 -8.99 -18.28 -1.69
CA SER A 570 -10.05 -19.24 -2.01
C SER A 570 -10.00 -20.53 -1.18
N ALA A 571 -8.80 -20.90 -0.68
CA ALA A 571 -8.61 -22.11 0.10
C ALA A 571 -9.09 -22.00 1.56
N LEU A 572 -9.38 -20.80 2.07
CA LEU A 572 -9.79 -20.58 3.47
C LEU A 572 -11.21 -21.07 3.79
N GLY A 573 -12.04 -21.30 2.77
CA GLY A 573 -13.41 -21.80 2.92
C GLY A 573 -14.32 -20.91 3.77
N ASN A 574 -15.33 -21.50 4.41
CA ASN A 574 -16.36 -20.78 5.19
C ASN A 574 -16.05 -20.67 6.69
N LEU A 575 -14.95 -21.31 7.14
CA LEU A 575 -14.52 -21.31 8.54
C LEU A 575 -13.85 -20.00 8.95
N VAL A 576 -13.40 -19.22 7.97
CA VAL A 576 -12.72 -17.95 8.12
C VAL A 576 -13.55 -16.84 7.49
N GLU A 577 -13.71 -15.71 8.18
CA GLU A 577 -14.31 -14.51 7.56
C GLU A 577 -13.51 -14.05 6.35
N SER A 578 -14.19 -13.86 5.22
CA SER A 578 -13.58 -13.58 3.92
C SER A 578 -14.25 -12.43 3.16
N GLU A 579 -15.18 -11.70 3.78
CA GLU A 579 -15.85 -10.57 3.14
C GLU A 579 -14.90 -9.37 2.92
N GLN A 580 -13.77 -9.30 3.61
CA GLN A 580 -12.73 -8.31 3.31
C GLN A 580 -11.34 -8.93 3.30
N ILE A 581 -10.59 -8.63 2.24
CA ILE A 581 -9.20 -9.02 2.10
C ILE A 581 -8.33 -7.79 2.31
N GLN A 582 -7.51 -7.79 3.35
CA GLN A 582 -6.51 -6.75 3.56
C GLN A 582 -5.13 -7.39 3.63
N LEU A 583 -4.18 -6.85 2.86
CA LEU A 583 -2.83 -7.41 2.76
C LEU A 583 -1.79 -6.31 2.67
N THR A 584 -0.64 -6.52 3.30
CA THR A 584 0.52 -5.66 3.09
C THR A 584 1.15 -5.96 1.74
N VAL A 585 1.29 -4.93 0.90
CA VAL A 585 2.14 -4.98 -0.30
C VAL A 585 3.54 -4.59 0.13
N GLN A 586 4.46 -5.56 0.03
CA GLN A 586 5.85 -5.32 0.38
C GLN A 586 6.50 -4.45 -0.69
N GLY A 587 7.25 -3.43 -0.26
CA GLY A 587 7.91 -2.53 -1.20
C GLY A 587 8.86 -3.22 -2.17
N GLN A 588 9.43 -4.39 -1.83
CA GLN A 588 10.23 -5.20 -2.77
C GLN A 588 9.44 -5.78 -3.94
N THR A 589 8.13 -5.95 -3.76
CA THR A 589 7.24 -6.56 -4.76
C THR A 589 6.39 -5.54 -5.49
N ILE A 590 6.44 -4.26 -5.09
CA ILE A 590 5.51 -3.26 -5.63
C ILE A 590 5.78 -2.98 -7.11
N SER A 591 7.04 -2.89 -7.53
CA SER A 591 7.41 -2.72 -8.93
C SER A 591 7.02 -3.95 -9.75
N SER A 592 7.30 -5.17 -9.26
CA SER A 592 6.99 -6.40 -9.98
C SER A 592 5.49 -6.71 -10.08
N ASN A 593 4.69 -6.31 -9.08
CA ASN A 593 3.24 -6.59 -9.05
C ASN A 593 2.38 -5.43 -9.54
N PHE A 594 2.88 -4.19 -9.45
CA PHE A 594 2.13 -2.95 -9.69
C PHE A 594 2.97 -1.90 -10.45
N GLY A 595 3.94 -2.33 -11.25
CA GLY A 595 4.86 -1.45 -12.00
C GLY A 595 4.20 -0.62 -13.09
N THR A 596 3.17 -1.15 -13.76
CA THR A 596 2.47 -0.49 -14.88
C THR A 596 0.97 -0.71 -14.92
#